data_AF-A0A7C9TJT4-F1
#
_entry.id   AF-A0A7C9TJT4-F1
#
_cell.length_a   1.000
_cell.length_b   1.000
_cell.length_c   1.000
_cell.angle_alpha   90.00
_cell.angle_beta   90.00
_cell.angle_gamma   90.00
#
_symmetry.space_group_name_H-M   'P 1'
#
loop_
_entity.id
_entity.type
_entity.pdbx_description
1 polymer ?
#
loop_
_entity_poly.entity_id
_entity_poly.type
_entity_poly.pdbx_seq_one_letter_code
_entity_poly.pdbx_strand_id
1 'polypeptide(L)'
;MAATPRGAGSRRHGTGFTLLELVTVLVILGALAVVALPRLPDLDGWRLRAWADSLVAEVQTARRMALHQRRPLTARFTTTGYQLSTAGGAVLRSLPCPSSVPSCLGGQVPSSITFNADNTGAALTSTGAALGLRVGDSSGAEVQRLTLETETGLIRAAL
;
A
#
# COMPACT_ATOMS: atom_id res chain seq x y z
N MET A 1 -63.73 -34.59 40.32
CA MET A 1 -63.54 -33.30 39.63
C MET A 1 -62.43 -32.53 40.36
N ALA A 2 -61.24 -32.44 39.75
CA ALA A 2 -60.09 -31.54 40.03
C ALA A 2 -59.43 -31.59 41.45
N ALA A 3 -58.13 -31.32 41.67
CA ALA A 3 -57.13 -30.64 40.86
C ALA A 3 -55.67 -31.09 41.22
N THR A 4 -54.89 -31.34 40.16
CA THR A 4 -53.47 -31.03 39.84
C THR A 4 -52.36 -30.91 40.93
N PRO A 5 -51.17 -31.52 40.70
CA PRO A 5 -49.98 -31.31 41.52
C PRO A 5 -49.30 -29.96 41.23
N ARG A 6 -48.82 -29.27 42.26
CA ARG A 6 -48.00 -28.06 42.13
C ARG A 6 -46.56 -28.43 41.77
N GLY A 7 -46.20 -28.30 40.50
CA GLY A 7 -44.81 -28.29 40.07
C GLY A 7 -44.08 -27.09 40.66
N ALA A 8 -43.12 -27.34 41.55
CA ALA A 8 -42.21 -26.31 42.05
C ALA A 8 -41.25 -25.91 40.92
N GLY A 9 -41.63 -24.88 40.15
CA GLY A 9 -40.74 -24.26 39.19
C GLY A 9 -39.57 -23.61 39.91
N SER A 10 -38.38 -24.20 39.81
CA SER A 10 -37.12 -23.58 40.21
C SER A 10 -36.94 -22.30 39.39
N ARG A 11 -37.24 -21.14 39.99
CA ARG A 11 -36.86 -19.85 39.41
C ARG A 11 -35.34 -19.81 39.41
N ARG A 12 -34.74 -20.03 38.23
CA ARG A 12 -33.35 -19.69 37.98
C ARG A 12 -33.25 -18.19 38.24
N HIS A 13 -32.71 -17.82 39.41
CA HIS A 13 -32.33 -16.44 39.68
C HIS A 13 -31.31 -16.09 38.61
N GLY A 14 -31.68 -15.20 37.69
CA GLY A 14 -30.73 -14.65 36.74
C GLY A 14 -29.65 -13.94 37.56
N THR A 15 -28.46 -14.52 37.61
CA THR A 15 -27.30 -13.94 38.28
C THR A 15 -26.90 -12.71 37.48
N GLY A 16 -27.21 -11.52 38.01
CA GLY A 16 -26.71 -10.25 37.50
C GLY A 16 -25.25 -10.03 37.92
N PHE A 17 -24.52 -9.22 37.15
CA PHE A 17 -23.16 -8.81 37.48
C PHE A 17 -23.16 -7.80 38.64
N THR A 18 -22.21 -7.92 39.55
CA THR A 18 -22.03 -6.94 40.63
C THR A 18 -21.30 -5.69 40.12
N LEU A 19 -21.46 -4.55 40.80
CA LEU A 19 -20.71 -3.33 40.49
C LEU A 19 -19.20 -3.58 40.56
N LEU A 20 -18.75 -4.33 41.57
CA LEU A 20 -17.33 -4.65 41.76
C LEU A 20 -16.79 -5.51 40.61
N GLU A 21 -17.57 -6.47 40.14
CA GLU A 21 -17.18 -7.33 39.02
C GLU A 21 -17.01 -6.52 37.73
N LEU A 22 -17.94 -5.61 37.44
CA LEU A 22 -17.83 -4.72 36.29
C LEU A 22 -16.61 -3.79 36.39
N VAL A 23 -16.36 -3.20 37.56
CA VAL A 23 -15.17 -2.37 37.79
C VAL A 23 -13.88 -3.17 37.60
N THR A 24 -13.82 -4.40 38.13
CA THR A 24 -12.64 -5.26 38.00
C THR A 24 -12.39 -5.63 36.53
N VAL A 25 -13.45 -5.94 35.78
CA VAL A 25 -13.37 -6.21 34.33
C VAL A 25 -12.86 -4.98 33.57
N LEU A 26 -13.34 -3.78 33.88
CA LEU A 26 -12.86 -2.54 33.25
C LEU A 26 -11.40 -2.26 33.55
N VAL A 27 -10.94 -2.52 34.79
CA VAL A 27 -9.53 -2.37 35.17
C VAL A 27 -8.65 -3.34 34.39
N ILE A 28 -9.08 -4.61 34.28
CA ILE A 28 -8.35 -5.63 33.51
C ILE A 28 -8.31 -5.25 32.02
N LEU A 29 -9.44 -4.82 31.44
CA LEU A 29 -9.49 -4.36 30.05
C LEU A 29 -8.59 -3.14 29.81
N GLY A 30 -8.57 -2.18 30.73
CA GLY A 30 -7.68 -1.02 30.67
C GLY A 30 -6.20 -1.41 30.71
N ALA A 31 -5.83 -2.33 31.61
CA ALA A 31 -4.46 -2.85 31.70
C ALA A 31 -4.04 -3.59 30.41
N LEU A 32 -4.93 -4.41 29.86
CA LEU A 32 -4.69 -5.10 28.59
C LEU A 32 -4.58 -4.12 27.41
N ALA A 33 -5.41 -3.08 27.37
CA ALA A 33 -5.40 -2.07 26.31
C ALA A 33 -4.04 -1.37 26.20
N VAL A 34 -3.43 -0.99 27.32
CA VAL A 34 -2.10 -0.31 27.33
C VAL A 34 -1.01 -1.18 26.70
N VAL A 35 -1.07 -2.51 26.87
CA VAL A 35 -0.06 -3.43 26.35
C VAL A 35 -0.40 -3.90 24.92
N ALA A 36 -1.69 -4.03 24.59
CA ALA A 36 -2.16 -4.57 23.31
C ALA A 36 -2.20 -3.52 22.19
N LEU A 37 -2.68 -2.30 22.45
CA LEU A 37 -2.81 -1.24 21.44
C LEU A 37 -1.48 -0.89 20.73
N PRO A 38 -0.33 -0.72 21.42
CA PRO A 38 0.91 -0.36 20.72
C PRO A 38 1.47 -1.49 19.84
N ARG A 39 0.91 -2.71 19.92
CA ARG A 39 1.31 -3.85 19.07
C ARG A 39 0.41 -4.04 17.86
N LEU A 40 -0.55 -3.14 17.61
CA LEU A 40 -1.32 -3.17 16.37
C LEU A 40 -0.34 -3.00 15.18
N PRO A 41 -0.38 -3.88 14.18
CA PRO A 41 0.54 -3.81 13.06
C PRO A 41 0.33 -2.50 12.30
N ASP A 42 1.44 -1.85 11.95
CA ASP A 42 1.41 -0.68 11.09
C ASP A 42 0.85 -1.06 9.72
N LEU A 43 -0.37 -0.61 9.43
CA LEU A 43 -1.07 -0.88 8.18
C LEU A 43 -0.41 -0.18 7.01
N ASP A 44 0.39 0.86 7.27
CA ASP A 44 0.99 1.68 6.22
C ASP A 44 2.14 0.96 5.53
N GLY A 45 2.93 0.16 6.26
CA GLY A 45 3.93 -0.72 5.65
C GLY A 45 3.33 -1.74 4.68
N TRP A 46 2.18 -2.32 5.02
CA TRP A 46 1.46 -3.25 4.14
C TRP A 46 0.88 -2.54 2.91
N ARG A 47 0.29 -1.35 3.10
CA ARG A 47 -0.23 -0.53 1.99
C ARG A 47 0.88 -0.11 1.03
N LEU A 48 2.04 0.30 1.55
CA LEU A 48 3.20 0.66 0.76
C LEU A 48 3.73 -0.52 -0.06
N ARG A 49 3.72 -1.74 0.49
CA ARG A 49 4.12 -2.94 -0.23
C ARG A 49 3.14 -3.27 -1.36
N ALA A 50 1.84 -3.26 -1.08
CA ALA A 50 0.82 -3.44 -2.12
C ALA A 50 0.87 -2.36 -3.20
N TRP A 51 1.19 -1.12 -2.82
CA TRP A 51 1.40 -0.01 -3.74
C TRP A 51 2.66 -0.22 -4.60
N ALA A 52 3.77 -0.73 -4.03
CA ALA A 52 4.97 -1.08 -4.77
C ALA A 52 4.71 -2.15 -5.83
N ASP A 53 3.95 -3.20 -5.50
CA ASP A 53 3.55 -4.24 -6.44
C ASP A 53 2.69 -3.67 -7.58
N SER A 54 1.78 -2.76 -7.24
CA SER A 54 0.94 -2.04 -8.22
C SER A 54 1.79 -1.17 -9.15
N LEU A 55 2.81 -0.49 -8.62
CA LEU A 55 3.76 0.31 -9.39
C LEU A 55 4.53 -0.56 -10.40
N VAL A 56 5.05 -1.71 -9.96
CA VAL A 56 5.75 -2.67 -10.81
C VAL A 56 4.85 -3.15 -11.95
N ALA A 57 3.60 -3.50 -11.65
CA ALA A 57 2.63 -3.93 -12.64
C ALA A 57 2.27 -2.83 -13.65
N GLU A 58 2.06 -1.59 -13.20
CA GLU A 58 1.75 -0.44 -14.05
C GLU A 58 2.94 -0.09 -14.97
N VAL A 59 4.18 -0.13 -14.46
CA VAL A 59 5.39 0.10 -15.27
C VAL A 59 5.57 -0.97 -16.34
N GLN A 60 5.43 -2.26 -16.00
CA GLN A 60 5.50 -3.34 -16.98
C GLN A 60 4.39 -3.24 -18.03
N THR A 61 3.20 -2.79 -17.63
CA THR A 61 2.07 -2.56 -18.53
C THR A 61 2.32 -1.36 -19.45
N ALA A 62 2.87 -0.26 -18.93
CA ALA A 62 3.28 0.90 -19.71
C ALA A 62 4.30 0.55 -20.80
N ARG A 63 5.32 -0.25 -20.45
CA ARG A 63 6.31 -0.74 -21.41
C ARG A 63 5.66 -1.55 -22.54
N ARG A 64 4.82 -2.52 -22.20
CA ARG A 64 4.09 -3.33 -23.20
C ARG A 64 3.19 -2.47 -24.06
N MET A 65 2.45 -1.55 -23.45
CA MET A 65 1.54 -0.64 -24.13
C MET A 65 2.26 0.26 -25.13
N ALA A 66 3.42 0.82 -24.76
CA ALA A 66 4.23 1.67 -25.64
C ALA A 66 4.69 0.91 -26.90
N LEU A 67 5.10 -0.35 -26.73
CA LEU A 67 5.51 -1.23 -27.84
C LEU A 67 4.33 -1.65 -28.71
N HIS A 68 3.20 -2.04 -28.10
CA HIS A 68 1.99 -2.43 -28.83
C HIS A 68 1.40 -1.28 -29.65
N GLN A 69 1.38 -0.07 -29.09
CA GLN A 69 0.85 1.12 -29.77
C GLN A 69 1.88 1.77 -30.70
N ARG A 70 3.14 1.32 -30.67
CA ARG A 70 4.28 1.93 -31.38
C ARG A 70 4.37 3.43 -31.13
N ARG A 71 4.18 3.84 -29.88
CA ARG A 71 4.21 5.24 -29.45
C ARG A 71 5.07 5.40 -28.21
N PRO A 72 5.85 6.48 -28.10
CA PRO A 72 6.60 6.76 -26.89
C PRO A 72 5.65 7.12 -25.75
N LEU A 73 5.82 6.44 -24.61
CA LEU A 73 5.10 6.73 -23.36
C LEU A 73 6.11 7.04 -22.28
N THR A 74 5.89 8.14 -21.56
CA THR A 74 6.78 8.59 -20.49
C THR A 74 6.14 8.34 -19.14
N ALA A 75 6.78 7.50 -18.34
CA ALA A 75 6.49 7.29 -16.93
C ALA A 75 7.29 8.28 -16.09
N ARG A 76 6.62 9.07 -15.26
CA ARG A 76 7.19 10.04 -14.32
C ARG A 76 6.98 9.55 -12.91
N PHE A 77 8.04 9.62 -12.11
CA PHE A 77 8.05 9.26 -10.70
C PHE A 77 8.34 10.52 -9.89
N THR A 78 7.46 10.81 -8.94
CA THR A 78 7.61 11.91 -7.98
C THR A 78 7.56 11.33 -6.58
N THR A 79 7.87 12.14 -5.56
CA THR A 79 7.71 11.72 -4.16
C THR A 79 6.27 11.35 -3.81
N THR A 80 5.30 11.87 -4.55
CA THR A 80 3.86 11.73 -4.34
C THR A 80 3.19 10.69 -5.24
N GLY A 81 3.95 9.99 -6.09
CA GLY A 81 3.47 8.84 -6.84
C GLY A 81 4.02 8.72 -8.25
N TYR A 82 3.21 8.12 -9.12
CA TYR A 82 3.56 7.76 -10.49
C TYR A 82 2.53 8.30 -11.48
N GLN A 83 2.99 8.74 -12.65
CA GLN A 83 2.14 9.17 -13.75
C GLN A 83 2.68 8.66 -15.08
N LEU A 84 1.81 8.13 -15.93
CA LEU A 84 2.10 7.74 -17.29
C LEU A 84 1.46 8.75 -18.25
N SER A 85 2.26 9.32 -19.14
CA SER A 85 1.80 10.27 -20.16
C SER A 85 2.28 9.93 -21.56
N THR A 86 1.58 10.40 -22.58
CA THR A 86 2.07 10.38 -23.95
C THR A 86 3.15 11.46 -24.16
N ALA A 87 3.87 11.40 -25.29
CA ALA A 87 4.79 12.48 -25.69
C ALA A 87 4.11 13.86 -25.82
N GLY A 88 2.81 13.89 -26.11
CA GLY A 88 2.01 15.13 -26.15
C GLY A 88 1.55 15.62 -24.77
N GLY A 89 1.94 14.96 -23.67
CA GLY A 89 1.62 15.37 -22.30
C GLY A 89 0.25 14.91 -21.78
N ALA A 90 -0.54 14.18 -22.58
CA ALA A 90 -1.81 13.63 -22.12
C ALA A 90 -1.55 12.50 -21.10
N VAL A 91 -2.11 12.64 -19.89
CA VAL A 91 -2.01 11.64 -18.81
C VAL A 91 -2.93 10.46 -19.13
N LEU A 92 -2.35 9.27 -19.20
CA LEU A 92 -3.06 8.01 -19.45
C LEU A 92 -3.44 7.30 -18.16
N ARG A 93 -2.51 7.29 -17.19
CA ARG A 93 -2.66 6.64 -15.90
C ARG A 93 -1.94 7.44 -14.83
N SER A 94 -2.49 7.45 -13.62
CA SER A 94 -1.85 7.97 -12.43
C SER A 94 -2.03 6.97 -11.29
N LEU A 95 -0.97 6.80 -10.52
CA LEU A 95 -0.97 6.00 -9.31
C LEU A 95 -0.45 6.91 -8.18
N PRO A 96 -1.33 7.63 -7.48
CA PRO A 96 -0.93 8.45 -6.34
C PRO A 96 -0.45 7.56 -5.19
N CYS A 97 0.35 8.11 -4.29
CA CYS A 97 0.68 7.45 -3.04
C CYS A 97 -0.60 7.17 -2.20
N PRO A 98 -0.56 6.15 -1.31
CA PRO A 98 -1.64 5.92 -0.35
C PRO A 98 -1.93 7.17 0.49
N SER A 99 -3.20 7.46 0.80
CA SER A 99 -3.58 8.67 1.54
C SER A 99 -2.99 8.77 2.95
N SER A 100 -2.65 7.63 3.56
CA SER A 100 -1.96 7.59 4.86
C SER A 100 -0.47 7.90 4.76
N VAL A 101 0.14 7.76 3.58
CA VAL A 101 1.56 8.01 3.33
C VAL A 101 1.70 8.92 2.11
N PRO A 102 1.60 10.26 2.27
CA PRO A 102 1.59 11.19 1.15
C PRO A 102 2.90 11.25 0.37
N SER A 103 3.99 10.73 0.95
CA SER A 103 5.30 10.57 0.33
C SER A 103 5.74 9.11 0.38
N CYS A 104 5.43 8.36 -0.67
CA CYS A 104 5.67 6.90 -0.76
C CYS A 104 6.89 6.53 -1.62
N LEU A 105 7.47 7.50 -2.33
CA LEU A 105 8.63 7.31 -3.19
C LEU A 105 9.77 8.24 -2.79
N GLY A 106 10.99 7.71 -2.86
CA GLY A 106 12.22 8.47 -2.77
C GLY A 106 13.31 7.89 -3.66
N GLY A 107 14.55 8.31 -3.42
CA GLY A 107 15.71 7.87 -4.18
C GLY A 107 16.02 8.88 -5.25
N GLN A 108 16.20 8.44 -6.49
CA GLN A 108 16.45 9.34 -7.62
C GLN A 108 15.13 9.92 -8.18
N VAL A 109 14.33 10.59 -7.35
CA VAL A 109 13.11 11.29 -7.76
C VAL A 109 13.27 12.82 -7.58
N PRO A 110 12.66 13.67 -8.42
CA PRO A 110 11.84 13.31 -9.57
C PRO A 110 12.66 12.72 -10.72
N SER A 111 12.12 11.70 -11.38
CA SER A 111 12.74 11.05 -12.54
C SER A 111 11.69 10.59 -13.52
N SER A 112 12.13 10.23 -14.72
CA SER A 112 11.25 9.62 -15.70
C SER A 112 11.93 8.53 -16.50
N ILE A 113 11.13 7.67 -17.11
CA ILE A 113 11.55 6.74 -18.14
C ILE A 113 10.59 6.85 -19.34
N THR A 114 11.13 6.98 -20.53
CA THR A 114 10.37 6.99 -21.78
C THR A 114 10.51 5.63 -22.44
N PHE A 115 9.42 4.86 -22.49
CA PHE A 115 9.34 3.59 -23.20
C PHE A 115 9.14 3.81 -24.69
N ASN A 116 9.73 2.94 -25.51
CA ASN A 116 9.74 3.08 -26.97
C ASN A 116 10.26 4.47 -27.40
N ALA A 117 11.34 4.91 -26.75
CA ALA A 117 11.96 6.19 -27.01
C ALA A 117 12.41 6.26 -28.48
N ASP A 118 12.13 7.39 -29.13
CA ASP A 118 12.41 7.61 -30.55
C ASP A 118 11.87 6.51 -31.49
N ASN A 119 10.85 5.76 -31.03
CA ASN A 119 10.27 4.60 -31.72
C ASN A 119 11.26 3.46 -32.00
N THR A 120 12.33 3.35 -31.21
CA THR A 120 13.37 2.33 -31.36
C THR A 120 13.08 1.02 -30.62
N GLY A 121 12.03 0.99 -29.79
CA GLY A 121 11.76 -0.08 -28.84
C GLY A 121 12.58 -0.01 -27.55
N ALA A 122 13.59 0.87 -27.47
CA ALA A 122 14.37 1.10 -26.26
C ALA A 122 13.58 1.91 -25.22
N ALA A 123 14.01 1.82 -23.97
CA ALA A 123 13.51 2.65 -22.88
C ALA A 123 14.62 3.54 -22.33
N LEU A 124 14.42 4.86 -22.35
CA LEU A 124 15.43 5.83 -21.91
C LEU A 124 15.03 6.46 -20.59
N THR A 125 15.88 6.34 -19.59
CA THR A 125 15.73 7.03 -18.30
C THR A 125 16.16 8.48 -18.43
N SER A 126 15.63 9.37 -17.57
CA SER A 126 16.01 10.78 -17.53
C SER A 126 17.49 11.01 -17.17
N THR A 127 18.15 10.00 -16.60
CA THR A 127 19.56 10.02 -16.19
C THR A 127 20.50 9.32 -17.19
N GLY A 128 19.97 8.62 -18.20
CA GLY A 128 20.77 7.78 -19.10
C GLY A 128 21.42 6.56 -18.43
N ALA A 129 21.00 6.21 -17.21
CA ALA A 129 21.52 5.11 -16.41
C ALA A 129 20.37 4.47 -15.61
N ALA A 130 20.60 3.29 -15.03
CA ALA A 130 19.59 2.64 -14.21
C ALA A 130 19.13 3.56 -13.07
N LEU A 131 17.81 3.67 -12.87
CA LEU A 131 17.21 4.48 -11.81
C LEU A 131 16.92 3.62 -10.58
N GLY A 132 17.44 4.03 -9.44
CA GLY A 132 17.12 3.49 -8.12
C GLY A 132 15.98 4.26 -7.46
N LEU A 133 14.85 3.59 -7.30
CA LEU A 133 13.69 4.09 -6.54
C LEU A 133 13.63 3.38 -5.19
N ARG A 134 13.30 4.11 -4.13
CA ARG A 134 12.93 3.53 -2.83
C ARG A 134 11.46 3.75 -2.59
N VAL A 135 10.75 2.69 -2.22
CA VAL A 135 9.37 2.74 -1.74
C VAL A 135 9.43 2.71 -0.23
N GLY A 136 8.87 3.74 0.39
CA GLY A 136 8.94 3.94 1.83
C GLY A 136 8.20 5.19 2.24
N ASP A 137 8.10 5.42 3.53
CA ASP A 137 7.45 6.61 4.06
C ASP A 137 8.45 7.79 4.25
N SER A 138 7.95 8.91 4.78
CA SER A 138 8.78 10.06 5.16
C SER A 138 9.52 9.90 6.48
N SER A 139 9.18 8.89 7.29
CA SER A 139 9.85 8.60 8.56
C SER A 139 11.19 7.88 8.36
N GLY A 140 11.43 7.38 7.14
CA GLY A 140 12.64 6.64 6.76
C GLY A 140 12.41 5.13 6.72
N ALA A 141 11.18 4.65 6.93
CA ALA A 141 10.83 3.25 6.80
C ALA A 141 10.84 2.86 5.31
N GLU A 142 11.84 2.09 4.91
CA GLU A 142 11.98 1.56 3.56
C GLU A 142 11.33 0.17 3.46
N VAL A 143 10.36 0.04 2.57
CA VAL A 143 9.62 -1.21 2.36
C VAL A 143 10.25 -2.06 1.26
N GLN A 144 10.73 -1.40 0.21
CA GLN A 144 11.31 -2.04 -0.97
C GLN A 144 12.16 -1.06 -1.80
N ARG A 145 13.26 -1.56 -2.37
CA ARG A 145 14.03 -0.86 -3.40
C ARG A 145 13.72 -1.43 -4.77
N LEU A 146 13.59 -0.56 -5.75
CA LEU A 146 13.32 -0.90 -7.15
C LEU A 146 14.43 -0.33 -8.03
N THR A 147 14.86 -1.11 -9.01
CA THR A 147 15.77 -0.68 -10.06
C THR A 147 15.03 -0.70 -11.39
N LEU A 148 15.09 0.42 -12.11
CA LEU A 148 14.62 0.58 -13.48
C LEU A 148 15.83 0.62 -14.40
N GLU A 149 15.98 -0.42 -15.20
CA GLU A 149 17.10 -0.53 -16.14
C GLU A 149 16.88 0.41 -17.33
N THR A 150 17.93 1.14 -17.70
CA THR A 150 17.95 1.89 -18.97
C THR A 150 18.06 0.92 -20.15
N GLU A 151 17.70 1.37 -21.34
CA GLU A 151 17.54 0.60 -22.58
C GLU A 151 16.41 -0.43 -22.57
N THR A 152 16.30 -1.25 -21.53
CA THR A 152 15.28 -2.30 -21.46
C THR A 152 13.98 -1.80 -20.83
N GLY A 153 14.04 -0.87 -19.89
CA GLY A 153 12.88 -0.45 -19.10
C GLY A 153 12.33 -1.55 -18.21
N LEU A 154 13.16 -2.55 -17.88
CA LEU A 154 12.84 -3.57 -16.89
C LEU A 154 12.81 -2.93 -15.50
N ILE A 155 11.71 -3.15 -14.78
CA ILE A 155 11.62 -2.83 -13.35
C ILE A 155 11.78 -4.11 -12.55
N ARG A 156 12.64 -4.08 -11.52
CA ARG A 156 12.89 -5.21 -10.62
C ARG A 156 13.14 -4.74 -9.19
N ALA A 157 12.96 -5.62 -8.23
CA ALA A 157 13.45 -5.38 -6.87
C ALA A 157 14.99 -5.34 -6.87
N ALA A 158 15.58 -4.37 -6.17
CA ALA A 158 17.00 -4.34 -5.89
C ALA A 158 17.27 -5.22 -4.67
N LEU A 159 18.27 -6.10 -4.77
CA LEU A 159 18.76 -6.92 -3.66
C LEU A 159 19.52 -6.06 -2.64
#